data_AF-A0A2V8XLK8-F1
#
_entry.id   AF-A0A2V8XLK8-F1
#
_cell.length_a   1.000
_cell.length_b   1.000
_cell.length_c   1.000
_cell.angle_alpha   90.00
_cell.angle_beta   90.00
_cell.angle_gamma   90.00
#
_symmetry.space_group_name_H-M   'P 1'
#
loop_
_entity.id
_entity.type
_entity.pdbx_description
1 polymer ?
#
loop_
_entity_poly.entity_id
_entity_poly.type
_entity_poly.pdbx_seq_one_letter_code
_entity_poly.pdbx_strand_id
1 'polypeptide(L)' 'WEAYKLEHPDPAQGLVLATAHPAKFADVVMKAIGSAPPLPDRLAAYLKREKLSLPISSAYDDFKEFLLVH' A
#
# COMPACT_ATOMS: atom_id res chain seq x y z
N TRP A 1 -13.01 7.09 13.78
CA TRP A 1 -13.14 6.70 15.19
C TRP A 1 -13.93 7.73 15.99
N GLU A 2 -13.73 9.04 15.75
CA GLU A 2 -14.49 10.10 16.42
C GLU A 2 -16.00 10.02 16.15
N ALA A 3 -16.41 9.82 14.89
CA ALA A 3 -17.82 9.61 14.53
C ALA A 3 -18.44 8.38 15.24
N TYR A 4 -17.69 7.27 15.30
CA TYR A 4 -18.14 6.05 15.98
C TYR A 4 -18.40 6.27 17.47
N LYS A 5 -17.53 7.01 18.18
CA LYS A 5 -17.71 7.35 19.60
C LYS A 5 -18.90 8.26 19.86
N LEU A 6 -19.30 9.09 18.89
CA LEU A 6 -20.44 9.98 19.04
C LEU A 6 -21.74 9.18 19.18
N GLU A 7 -21.82 8.05 18.47
CA GLU A 7 -22.98 7.15 18.45
C GLU A 7 -22.92 6.07 19.54
N HIS A 8 -21.73 5.81 20.10
CA HIS A 8 -21.47 4.75 21.08
C HIS A 8 -20.72 5.35 22.29
N PRO A 9 -21.44 6.01 23.21
CA PRO A 9 -20.84 6.77 24.31
C PRO A 9 -20.27 5.90 25.43
N ASP A 10 -20.66 4.62 25.49
CA ASP A 10 -20.14 3.69 26.48
C ASP A 10 -18.64 3.42 26.25
N PRO A 11 -17.84 3.27 27.32
CA PRO A 11 -16.42 2.97 27.20
C PRO A 11 -16.17 1.68 26.41
N ALA A 12 -15.40 1.78 25.33
CA ALA A 12 -15.06 0.65 24.46
C ALA A 12 -13.57 0.64 24.13
N GLN A 13 -13.00 -0.56 23.97
CA GLN A 13 -11.65 -0.73 23.48
C GLN A 13 -11.65 -0.83 21.95
N GLY A 14 -10.91 0.07 21.29
CA GLY A 14 -10.74 0.06 19.85
C GLY A 14 -9.50 -0.73 19.41
N LEU A 15 -9.64 -1.54 18.36
CA LEU A 15 -8.53 -2.18 17.66
C LEU A 15 -8.49 -1.69 16.22
N VAL A 16 -7.39 -1.05 15.84
CA VAL A 16 -7.15 -0.60 14.46
C VAL A 16 -6.00 -1.40 13.89
N LEU A 17 -6.27 -2.17 12.85
CA LEU A 17 -5.25 -2.98 12.19
C LEU A 17 -4.44 -2.10 11.24
N ALA A 18 -3.15 -1.96 11.52
CA ALA A 18 -2.20 -1.34 10.59
C ALA A 18 -1.89 -2.33 9.45
N THR A 19 -2.63 -2.24 8.35
CA THR A 19 -2.57 -3.21 7.23
C THR A 19 -1.31 -3.07 6.37
N ALA A 20 -0.55 -1.99 6.54
CA ALA A 20 0.66 -1.72 5.79
C ALA A 20 1.68 -0.92 6.61
N HIS A 21 2.96 -1.16 6.35
CA HIS A 21 4.05 -0.35 6.89
C HIS A 21 4.08 1.04 6.21
N PRO A 22 4.31 2.15 6.94
CA PRO A 22 4.31 3.51 6.39
C PRO A 22 5.26 3.72 5.20
N ALA A 23 6.41 3.06 5.20
CA ALA A 23 7.40 3.14 4.11
C ALA A 23 6.87 2.67 2.73
N LYS A 24 5.74 1.96 2.67
CA LYS A 24 5.07 1.63 1.40
C LYS A 24 4.41 2.84 0.72
N PHE A 25 4.17 3.92 1.47
CA PHE A 25 3.48 5.14 1.04
C PHE A 25 4.24 6.39 1.54
N ALA A 26 5.55 6.40 1.33
CA ALA A 26 6.46 7.38 1.92
C ALA A 26 6.12 8.84 1.55
N ASP A 27 5.60 9.06 0.34
CA ASP A 27 5.12 10.35 -0.18
C ASP A 27 3.90 10.87 0.60
N VAL A 28 2.91 10.01 0.82
CA VAL A 28 1.70 10.35 1.59
C VAL A 28 2.07 10.67 3.03
N VAL A 29 2.95 9.87 3.64
CA VAL A 29 3.42 10.08 5.01
C VAL A 29 4.19 11.40 5.11
N MET A 30 5.13 11.68 4.20
CA MET A 30 5.87 12.94 4.19
C MET A 30 4.96 14.16 4.07
N LYS A 31 3.92 14.09 3.22
CA LYS A 31 2.92 15.16 3.09
C LYS A 31 2.11 15.37 4.38
N ALA A 32 1.79 14.29 5.09
CA ALA A 32 0.95 14.34 6.29
C ALA A 32 1.71 14.82 7.53
N ILE A 33 2.97 14.40 7.71
CA ILE A 33 3.73 14.64 8.94
C ILE A 33 5.06 15.37 8.74
N GLY A 34 5.37 15.82 7.52
CA GLY A 34 6.57 16.61 7.20
C GLY A 34 7.87 15.83 7.13
N SER A 35 7.83 14.50 7.29
CA SER A 35 9.03 13.64 7.28
C SER A 35 8.75 12.29 6.62
N ALA A 36 9.74 11.76 5.91
CA ALA A 36 9.66 10.43 5.35
C ALA A 36 9.85 9.37 6.46
N PRO A 37 9.07 8.28 6.47
CA PRO A 37 9.27 7.21 7.43
C PRO A 37 10.61 6.50 7.15
N PRO A 38 11.25 5.90 8.17
CA PRO A 38 12.47 5.12 7.97
C PRO A 38 12.18 3.96 7.00
N LEU A 39 13.06 3.81 6.01
CA LEU A 39 12.94 2.75 5.00
C LEU A 39 13.61 1.46 5.52
N PRO A 40 12.87 0.35 5.69
CA PRO A 40 13.49 -0.91 6.13
C PRO A 40 14.44 -1.47 5.08
N ASP A 41 15.58 -2.04 5.50
CA ASP A 41 16.63 -2.55 4.60
C ASP A 41 16.11 -3.54 3.57
N ARG A 42 15.21 -4.44 3.98
CA ARG A 42 14.57 -5.41 3.08
C ARG A 42 13.80 -4.72 1.97
N LEU A 43 13.03 -3.67 2.28
CA LEU A 43 12.27 -2.92 1.29
C LEU A 43 13.20 -2.09 0.39
N ALA A 44 14.23 -1.46 0.97
CA ALA A 44 15.25 -0.72 0.23
C ALA A 44 15.96 -1.59 -0.81
N ALA A 45 16.27 -2.85 -0.46
CA ALA A 45 16.90 -3.81 -1.37
C ALA A 45 16.00 -4.16 -2.58
N TYR A 46 14.68 -4.21 -2.41
CA TYR A 46 13.75 -4.47 -3.52
C TYR A 46 13.57 -3.26 -4.44
N LEU A 47 13.57 -2.04 -3.89
CA LEU A 47 13.42 -0.81 -4.69
C LEU A 47 14.59 -0.56 -5.67
N LYS A 48 15.76 -1.14 -5.39
CA LYS A 48 16.95 -1.06 -6.27
C LYS A 48 16.94 -2.09 -7.40
N ARG A 49 16.01 -3.06 -7.40
CA ARG A 49 15.95 -4.08 -8.45
C ARG A 49 15.38 -3.49 -9.72
N GLU A 50 15.84 -4.02 -10.85
CA GLU A 50 15.24 -3.69 -12.13
C GLU A 50 13.76 -4.10 -12.14
N LYS A 51 12.91 -3.20 -12.63
CA LYS A 51 11.48 -3.45 -12.76
C LYS A 51 11.24 -4.33 -13.98
N LEU A 52 10.87 -5.57 -13.75
CA LEU A 52 10.42 -6.50 -14.78
C LEU A 52 8.89 -6.47 -14.87
N SER A 53 8.36 -5.54 -15.66
CA SER A 53 6.92 -5.34 -15.85
C SER A 53 6.63 -5.07 -17.32
N LEU A 54 5.75 -5.86 -17.91
CA LEU A 54 5.29 -5.67 -19.29
C LEU A 54 3.95 -4.95 -19.28
N PRO A 55 3.80 -3.84 -20.02
CA PRO A 55 2.50 -3.18 -20.17
C PRO A 55 1.58 -4.05 -21.03
N ILE A 56 0.30 -4.09 -20.67
CA ILE A 56 -0.74 -4.81 -21.41
C ILE A 56 -2.02 -3.98 -21.43
N SER A 57 -2.86 -4.20 -22.45
CA SER A 57 -4.16 -3.54 -22.50
C SER A 57 -5.12 -4.10 -21.43
N SER A 58 -6.23 -3.42 -21.20
CA SER A 58 -7.30 -3.92 -20.33
C SER A 58 -8.22 -4.94 -21.00
N ALA A 59 -7.93 -5.35 -22.25
CA ALA A 59 -8.69 -6.37 -22.95
C ALA A 59 -8.37 -7.76 -22.40
N TYR A 60 -9.41 -8.57 -22.19
CA TYR A 60 -9.26 -9.93 -21.68
C TYR A 60 -8.45 -10.82 -22.65
N ASP A 61 -8.69 -10.67 -23.95
CA ASP A 61 -8.04 -11.50 -24.97
C ASP A 61 -6.52 -11.29 -24.97
N ASP A 62 -6.05 -10.05 -24.88
CA ASP A 62 -4.63 -9.72 -24.75
C ASP A 62 -4.01 -10.39 -23.50
N PHE A 63 -4.70 -10.32 -22.36
CA PHE A 63 -4.24 -10.96 -21.11
C PHE A 63 -4.18 -12.48 -21.22
N LYS A 64 -5.18 -13.10 -21.85
CA LYS A 64 -5.22 -14.54 -22.08
C LYS A 64 -4.09 -14.97 -23.01
N GLU A 65 -3.86 -14.24 -24.10
CA GLU A 65 -2.77 -14.52 -25.04
C GLU A 65 -1.41 -14.40 -24.35
N PHE A 66 -1.20 -13.35 -23.56
CA PHE A 66 0.02 -13.16 -22.78
C PHE A 66 0.34 -14.38 -21.91
N LEU A 67 -0.64 -14.94 -21.20
CA LEU A 67 -0.43 -16.07 -20.28
C LEU A 67 -0.25 -17.42 -20.97
N LEU A 68 -0.76 -17.61 -22.19
CA LEU A 68 -0.74 -18.90 -22.89
C LEU A 68 0.42 -19.04 -23.87
N VAL A 69 1.00 -17.92 -24.30
CA VAL A 69 2.04 -17.89 -25.34
C VAL A 69 3.43 -17.59 -24.75
N HIS A 70 3.53 -17.00 -23.55
CA HIS A 70 4.78 -16.77 -22.82
C HIS A 70 4.93 -17.76 -21.65
#